data_AF-A0A7S1JQH4-F1
#
_entry.id   AF-A0A7S1JQH4-F1
#
_cell.length_a   1.000
_cell.length_b   1.000
_cell.length_c   1.000
_cell.angle_alpha   90.00
_cell.angle_beta   90.00
_cell.angle_gamma   90.00
#
_symmetry.space_group_name_H-M   'P 1'
#
loop_
_entity.id
_entity.type
_entity.pdbx_description
1 polymer ?
#
loop_
_entity_poly.entity_id
_entity_poly.type
_entity_poly.pdbx_seq_one_letter_code
_entity_poly.pdbx_strand_id
1 'polypeptide(L)'
;KIVDTDSSAHLRKFAEGLKRRDLSIRARGIHLLQSLPLIRVCRFSPIIMAASGSGLALKMGVMYLLLVGDAIINTIFEHEWNDHTHLTALICTQVSVRLLLLVWFLVLLAPTFLLRWGLTLVALRDFMPLCVTWAASIVLTLAFRIPRMQGYGMDYFLDGWTYRIFLVLHTFASVGLYVVCLWSCMRLARPHYYLPHLWNKQGKRGGQSR
;
A
#
# COMPACT_ATOMS: atom_id res chain seq x y z
N LYS A 1 -9.97 12.34 -68.11
CA LYS A 1 -10.49 12.53 -66.73
C LYS A 1 -10.83 11.16 -66.15
N ILE A 2 -9.82 10.47 -65.63
CA ILE A 2 -9.98 9.25 -64.84
C ILE A 2 -8.98 9.43 -63.71
N VAL A 3 -9.43 9.16 -62.48
CA VAL A 3 -8.73 8.97 -61.20
C VAL A 3 -9.63 9.56 -60.11
N ASP A 4 -9.69 8.88 -58.95
CA ASP A 4 -10.37 9.24 -57.69
C ASP A 4 -11.73 8.62 -57.34
N THR A 5 -11.90 7.31 -57.56
CA THR A 5 -12.93 6.56 -56.79
C THR A 5 -12.38 5.40 -55.97
N ASP A 6 -11.32 4.73 -56.41
CA ASP A 6 -10.86 3.49 -55.77
C ASP A 6 -10.03 3.70 -54.48
N SER A 7 -9.31 4.81 -54.38
CA SER A 7 -8.49 5.13 -53.19
C SER A 7 -9.34 5.41 -51.93
N SER A 8 -10.57 5.88 -52.13
CA SER A 8 -11.48 6.24 -51.03
C SER A 8 -12.04 5.02 -50.29
N ALA A 9 -12.27 3.91 -51.00
CA ALA A 9 -12.79 2.67 -50.43
C ALA A 9 -11.73 1.94 -49.60
N HIS A 10 -10.48 1.98 -50.07
CA HIS A 10 -9.35 1.38 -49.36
C HIS A 10 -9.02 2.14 -48.06
N LEU A 11 -9.06 3.48 -48.09
CA LEU A 11 -8.88 4.30 -46.90
C LEU A 11 -9.99 4.12 -45.86
N ARG A 12 -11.25 3.95 -46.29
CA ARG A 12 -12.36 3.65 -45.36
C ARG A 12 -12.20 2.29 -44.67
N LYS A 13 -11.84 1.23 -45.41
CA LYS A 13 -11.56 -0.08 -44.81
C LYS A 13 -10.38 -0.06 -43.85
N PHE A 14 -9.34 0.73 -44.17
CA PHE A 14 -8.18 0.89 -43.29
C PHE A 14 -8.53 1.66 -42.00
N ALA A 15 -9.32 2.74 -42.11
CA ALA A 15 -9.80 3.51 -40.96
C ALA A 15 -10.74 2.69 -40.05
N GLU A 16 -11.63 1.86 -40.62
CA GLU A 16 -12.46 0.95 -39.84
C GLU A 16 -11.65 -0.15 -39.15
N GLY A 17 -10.59 -0.65 -39.81
CA GLY A 17 -9.64 -1.60 -39.22
C GLY A 17 -8.88 -1.02 -38.03
N LEU A 18 -8.41 0.22 -38.14
CA LEU A 18 -7.77 0.96 -37.04
C LEU A 18 -8.74 1.20 -35.88
N LYS A 19 -9.98 1.63 -36.17
CA LYS A 19 -11.01 1.87 -35.14
C LYS A 19 -11.37 0.59 -34.37
N ARG A 20 -11.43 -0.57 -35.04
CA ARG A 20 -11.65 -1.87 -34.39
C ARG A 20 -10.47 -2.32 -33.54
N ARG A 21 -9.22 -2.08 -33.98
CA ARG A 21 -8.04 -2.40 -33.18
C ARG A 21 -7.94 -1.51 -31.94
N ASP A 22 -8.24 -0.23 -32.06
CA ASP A 22 -8.19 0.71 -30.94
C ASP A 22 -9.27 0.41 -29.88
N LEU A 23 -10.48 0.03 -30.33
CA LEU A 23 -11.54 -0.49 -29.46
C LEU A 23 -11.15 -1.81 -28.77
N SER A 24 -10.44 -2.71 -29.47
CA SER A 24 -9.94 -3.96 -28.88
C SER A 24 -8.86 -3.73 -27.84
N ILE A 25 -7.94 -2.78 -28.08
CA ILE A 25 -6.88 -2.40 -27.15
C ILE A 25 -7.46 -1.68 -25.93
N ARG A 26 -8.44 -0.77 -26.10
CA ARG A 26 -9.19 -0.19 -24.98
C ARG A 26 -9.95 -1.25 -24.17
N ALA A 27 -10.61 -2.19 -24.82
CA ALA A 27 -11.35 -3.25 -24.12
C ALA A 27 -10.41 -4.17 -23.32
N ARG A 28 -9.23 -4.51 -23.87
CA ARG A 28 -8.19 -5.27 -23.15
C ARG A 28 -7.53 -4.46 -22.04
N GLY A 29 -7.29 -3.16 -22.25
CA GLY A 29 -6.76 -2.26 -21.22
C GLY A 29 -7.72 -2.08 -20.05
N ILE A 30 -9.03 -1.99 -20.32
CA ILE A 30 -10.08 -1.93 -19.28
C ILE A 30 -10.18 -3.26 -18.53
N HIS A 31 -10.06 -4.40 -19.21
CA HIS A 31 -10.00 -5.71 -18.56
C HIS A 31 -8.75 -5.90 -17.71
N LEU A 32 -7.59 -5.39 -18.15
CA LEU A 32 -6.34 -5.41 -17.38
C LEU A 32 -6.41 -4.50 -16.17
N LEU A 33 -7.00 -3.30 -16.31
CA LEU A 33 -7.28 -2.40 -15.19
C LEU A 33 -8.29 -3.00 -14.20
N GLN A 34 -9.29 -3.75 -14.66
CA GLN A 34 -10.22 -4.48 -13.78
C GLN A 34 -9.62 -5.74 -13.13
N SER A 35 -8.52 -6.27 -13.68
CA SER A 35 -7.77 -7.39 -13.10
C SER A 35 -6.72 -6.96 -12.06
N LEU A 36 -6.40 -5.66 -12.00
CA LEU A 36 -5.59 -5.11 -10.91
C LEU A 36 -6.39 -5.20 -9.59
N PRO A 37 -5.83 -5.84 -8.54
CA PRO A 37 -6.50 -5.96 -7.25
C PRO A 37 -6.83 -4.59 -6.63
N LEU A 38 -6.19 -3.51 -7.06
CA LEU A 38 -6.46 -2.14 -6.62
C LEU A 38 -7.87 -1.61 -7.00
N ILE A 39 -8.37 -1.90 -8.21
CA ILE A 39 -9.64 -1.30 -8.68
C ILE A 39 -10.86 -2.05 -8.13
N ARG A 40 -10.76 -3.37 -7.90
CA ARG A 40 -11.80 -4.12 -7.17
C ARG A 40 -11.94 -3.67 -5.72
N VAL A 41 -10.89 -3.15 -5.09
CA VAL A 41 -10.91 -2.67 -3.71
C VAL A 41 -11.69 -1.35 -3.58
N CYS A 42 -11.59 -0.44 -4.56
CA CYS A 42 -12.30 0.84 -4.53
C CYS A 42 -13.84 0.71 -4.66
N ARG A 43 -14.36 -0.38 -5.24
CA ARG A 43 -15.82 -0.59 -5.38
C ARG A 43 -16.50 -1.16 -4.13
N PHE A 44 -15.76 -1.54 -3.10
CA PHE A 44 -16.33 -2.12 -1.88
C PHE A 44 -16.45 -1.15 -0.70
N SER A 45 -16.10 0.13 -0.87
CA SER A 45 -15.77 0.99 0.27
C SER A 45 -16.90 1.69 1.04
N PRO A 46 -18.14 1.91 0.53
CA PRO A 46 -19.18 2.51 1.39
C PRO A 46 -20.15 1.50 2.04
N ILE A 47 -20.41 0.35 1.39
CA ILE A 47 -21.49 -0.56 1.83
C ILE A 47 -21.03 -1.50 2.95
N ILE A 48 -19.75 -1.90 2.98
CA ILE A 48 -19.20 -2.74 4.06
C ILE A 48 -18.88 -1.90 5.32
N MET A 49 -18.52 -0.62 5.14
CA MET A 49 -18.33 0.32 6.27
C MET A 49 -19.62 0.62 7.04
N ALA A 50 -20.79 0.51 6.41
CA ALA A 50 -22.07 0.68 7.09
C ALA A 50 -22.44 -0.51 8.00
N ALA A 51 -21.86 -1.70 7.77
CA ALA A 51 -22.19 -2.92 8.51
C ALA A 51 -21.28 -3.18 9.73
N SER A 52 -20.13 -2.49 9.81
CA SER A 52 -19.22 -2.55 10.96
C SER A 52 -19.34 -1.24 11.72
N GLY A 53 -19.87 -1.30 12.95
CA GLY A 53 -20.27 -0.13 13.74
C GLY A 53 -19.29 1.04 13.69
N SER A 54 -19.82 2.27 13.80
CA SER A 54 -19.12 3.56 13.71
C SER A 54 -17.72 3.63 14.33
N GLY A 55 -17.45 2.84 15.38
CA GLY A 55 -16.13 2.71 16.00
C GLY A 55 -15.02 2.09 15.14
N LEU A 56 -15.30 1.12 14.25
CA LEU A 56 -14.25 0.56 13.39
C LEU A 56 -13.83 1.57 12.31
N ALA A 57 -14.81 2.22 11.68
CA ALA A 57 -14.58 3.27 10.68
C ALA A 57 -13.71 4.41 11.26
N LEU A 58 -13.99 4.83 12.50
CA LEU A 58 -13.20 5.85 13.18
C LEU A 58 -11.76 5.39 13.44
N LYS A 59 -11.55 4.16 13.92
CA LYS A 59 -10.21 3.61 14.14
C LYS A 59 -9.40 3.48 12.84
N MET A 60 -10.06 3.12 11.74
CA MET A 60 -9.48 3.08 10.40
C MET A 60 -9.11 4.47 9.90
N GLY A 61 -9.94 5.48 10.18
CA GLY A 61 -9.65 6.89 9.89
C GLY A 61 -8.40 7.39 10.63
N VAL A 62 -8.24 7.06 11.91
CA VAL A 62 -7.02 7.40 12.66
C VAL A 62 -5.79 6.73 12.06
N MET A 63 -5.88 5.46 11.67
CA MET A 63 -4.78 4.77 10.98
C MET A 63 -4.37 5.49 9.70
N TYR A 64 -5.35 5.91 8.89
CA TYR A 64 -5.08 6.67 7.68
C TYR A 64 -4.38 8.01 7.97
N LEU A 65 -4.85 8.75 8.98
CA LEU A 65 -4.22 10.02 9.38
C LEU A 65 -2.77 9.83 9.84
N LEU A 66 -2.47 8.76 10.57
CA LEU A 66 -1.10 8.44 10.99
C LEU A 66 -0.19 8.11 9.80
N LEU A 67 -0.70 7.40 8.78
CA LEU A 67 0.04 7.11 7.56
C LEU A 67 0.32 8.39 6.75
N VAL A 68 -0.67 9.29 6.64
CA VAL A 68 -0.48 10.60 6.01
C VAL A 68 0.53 11.44 6.79
N GLY A 69 0.48 11.40 8.12
CA GLY A 69 1.47 12.04 9.00
C GLY A 69 2.89 11.55 8.74
N ASP A 70 3.10 10.22 8.66
CA ASP A 70 4.42 9.65 8.32
C ASP A 70 4.89 10.12 6.93
N ALA A 71 3.99 10.16 5.94
CA ALA A 71 4.31 10.62 4.58
C ALA A 71 4.70 12.11 4.53
N ILE A 72 4.02 12.96 5.32
CA ILE A 72 4.35 14.38 5.44
C ILE A 72 5.73 14.54 6.07
N ILE A 73 6.00 13.85 7.18
CA ILE A 73 7.32 13.91 7.85
C ILE A 73 8.41 13.41 6.90
N ASN A 74 8.13 12.38 6.10
CA ASN A 74 9.07 11.88 5.10
C ASN A 74 9.40 12.94 4.04
N THR A 75 8.41 13.69 3.57
CA THR A 75 8.58 14.79 2.61
C THR A 75 9.35 15.97 3.21
N ILE A 76 9.04 16.36 4.45
CA ILE A 76 9.73 17.48 5.14
C ILE A 76 11.22 17.15 5.33
N PHE A 77 11.52 15.91 5.74
CA PHE A 77 12.89 15.45 5.93
C PHE A 77 13.75 15.52 4.67
N GLU A 78 13.14 15.36 3.48
CA GLU A 78 13.87 15.52 2.21
C GLU A 78 14.34 16.97 1.99
N HIS A 79 13.56 17.96 2.44
CA HIS A 79 13.81 19.38 2.23
C HIS A 79 14.73 20.02 3.29
N GLU A 80 14.82 19.44 4.50
CA GLU A 80 15.76 19.92 5.53
C GLU A 80 17.15 19.30 5.34
N TRP A 81 18.18 20.15 5.24
CA TRP A 81 19.57 19.72 5.03
C TRP A 81 20.57 20.27 6.07
N ASN A 82 20.30 21.43 6.67
CA ASN A 82 21.34 22.19 7.38
C ASN A 82 21.24 22.21 8.91
N ASP A 83 20.09 21.87 9.51
CA ASP A 83 19.93 21.94 10.96
C ASP A 83 19.85 20.54 11.58
N HIS A 84 20.95 20.14 12.23
CA HIS A 84 21.07 18.84 12.90
C HIS A 84 20.04 18.65 14.03
N THR A 85 19.64 19.73 14.70
CA THR A 85 18.66 19.69 15.80
C THR A 85 17.27 19.36 15.25
N HIS A 86 16.89 20.02 14.16
CA HIS A 86 15.66 19.74 13.42
C HIS A 86 15.64 18.33 12.82
N LEU A 87 16.73 17.91 12.18
CA LEU A 87 16.85 16.56 11.61
C LEU A 87 16.70 15.46 12.68
N THR A 88 17.30 15.67 13.86
CA THR A 88 17.18 14.75 14.99
C THR A 88 15.74 14.68 15.48
N ALA A 89 15.08 15.83 15.65
CA ALA A 89 13.68 15.89 16.05
C ALA A 89 12.78 15.15 15.04
N LEU A 90 12.96 15.38 13.73
CA LEU A 90 12.17 14.70 12.70
C LEU A 90 12.34 13.19 12.70
N ILE A 91 13.55 12.69 12.95
CA ILE A 91 13.80 11.24 13.02
C ILE A 91 13.12 10.64 14.24
N CYS A 92 13.26 11.27 15.41
CA CYS A 92 12.56 10.86 16.62
C CYS A 92 11.04 10.87 16.42
N THR A 93 10.49 11.91 15.79
CA THR A 93 9.06 12.00 15.47
C THR A 93 8.63 10.91 14.50
N GLN A 94 9.39 10.65 13.42
CA GLN A 94 9.05 9.62 12.45
C GLN A 94 9.08 8.21 13.05
N VAL A 95 10.13 7.90 13.82
CA VAL A 95 10.21 6.61 14.52
C VAL A 95 9.04 6.47 15.50
N SER A 96 8.70 7.54 16.23
CA SER A 96 7.56 7.55 17.15
C SER A 96 6.22 7.32 16.43
N VAL A 97 5.98 7.97 15.29
CA VAL A 97 4.78 7.75 14.48
C VAL A 97 4.71 6.31 13.98
N ARG A 98 5.85 5.72 13.58
CA ARG A 98 5.91 4.32 13.14
C ARG A 98 5.67 3.32 14.26
N LEU A 99 6.14 3.61 15.48
CA LEU A 99 5.79 2.81 16.65
C LEU A 99 4.31 2.98 17.01
N LEU A 100 3.77 4.19 16.92
CA LEU A 100 2.36 4.46 17.17
C LEU A 100 1.45 3.73 16.17
N LEU A 101 1.84 3.68 14.88
CA LEU A 101 1.16 2.87 13.87
C LEU A 101 1.11 1.38 14.27
N LEU A 102 2.16 0.85 14.93
CA LEU A 102 2.22 -0.55 15.41
C LEU A 102 1.25 -0.79 16.53
N VAL A 103 1.30 0.09 17.53
CA VAL A 103 0.35 0.05 18.63
C VAL A 103 -1.08 0.17 18.10
N TRP A 104 -1.32 1.07 17.15
CA TRP A 104 -2.65 1.28 16.57
C TRP A 104 -3.14 0.07 15.76
N PHE A 105 -2.25 -0.60 15.01
CA PHE A 105 -2.58 -1.84 14.34
C PHE A 105 -2.97 -2.94 15.35
N LEU A 106 -2.26 -3.04 16.47
CA LEU A 106 -2.60 -3.99 17.54
C LEU A 106 -3.95 -3.65 18.19
N VAL A 107 -4.28 -2.36 18.35
CA VAL A 107 -5.62 -1.92 18.83
C VAL A 107 -6.73 -2.30 17.86
N LEU A 108 -6.47 -2.25 16.55
CA LEU A 108 -7.39 -2.73 15.53
C LEU A 108 -7.53 -4.26 15.56
N LEU A 109 -6.45 -4.99 15.86
CA LEU A 109 -6.43 -6.44 15.97
C LEU A 109 -7.10 -6.94 17.26
N ALA A 110 -6.98 -6.22 18.37
CA ALA A 110 -7.51 -6.58 19.69
C ALA A 110 -9.00 -7.01 19.74
N PRO A 111 -9.95 -6.35 19.04
CA PRO A 111 -11.34 -6.79 19.03
C PRO A 111 -11.60 -8.08 18.24
N THR A 112 -10.64 -8.58 17.46
CA THR A 112 -10.82 -9.80 16.66
C THR A 112 -10.89 -11.05 17.52
N PHE A 113 -11.61 -12.06 17.05
CA PHE A 113 -11.71 -13.34 17.76
C PHE A 113 -10.34 -14.04 17.83
N LEU A 114 -9.43 -13.77 16.87
CA LEU A 114 -8.10 -14.38 16.80
C LEU A 114 -7.27 -14.14 18.07
N LEU A 115 -7.28 -12.90 18.58
CA LEU A 115 -6.56 -12.56 19.81
C LEU A 115 -7.26 -13.08 21.06
N ARG A 116 -8.61 -13.02 21.08
CA ARG A 116 -9.41 -13.48 22.23
C ARG A 116 -9.32 -14.98 22.48
N TRP A 117 -9.14 -15.78 21.43
CA TRP A 117 -9.05 -17.24 21.50
C TRP A 117 -7.60 -17.76 21.45
N GLY A 118 -6.60 -16.89 21.57
CA GLY A 118 -5.18 -17.30 21.61
C GLY A 118 -4.62 -17.79 20.26
N LEU A 119 -5.29 -17.51 19.14
CA LEU A 119 -4.84 -17.83 17.77
C LEU A 119 -3.84 -16.79 17.25
N THR A 120 -2.91 -16.35 18.10
CA THR A 120 -1.92 -15.31 17.79
C THR A 120 -0.97 -15.73 16.68
N LEU A 121 -0.57 -17.00 16.61
CA LEU A 121 0.25 -17.55 15.52
C LEU A 121 -0.46 -17.49 14.17
N VAL A 122 -1.77 -17.72 14.13
CA VAL A 122 -2.56 -17.63 12.90
C VAL A 122 -2.68 -16.18 12.45
N ALA A 123 -2.92 -15.26 13.39
CA ALA A 123 -2.90 -13.83 13.10
C ALA A 123 -1.52 -13.38 12.58
N LEU A 124 -0.43 -13.82 13.22
CA LEU A 124 0.92 -13.51 12.80
C LEU A 124 1.20 -14.04 11.39
N ARG A 125 0.77 -15.27 11.06
CA ARG A 125 0.93 -15.81 9.71
C ARG A 125 0.16 -15.00 8.66
N ASP A 126 -1.07 -14.61 8.98
CA ASP A 126 -1.92 -13.85 8.07
C ASP A 126 -1.42 -12.42 7.82
N PHE A 127 -0.78 -11.81 8.82
CA PHE A 127 -0.22 -10.46 8.77
C PHE A 127 1.32 -10.44 8.69
N MET A 128 1.96 -11.58 8.42
CA MET A 128 3.43 -11.68 8.30
C MET A 128 4.01 -10.68 7.29
N PRO A 129 3.38 -10.43 6.12
CA PRO A 129 3.87 -9.42 5.18
C PRO A 129 3.92 -8.03 5.78
N LEU A 130 2.98 -7.67 6.67
CA LEU A 130 2.97 -6.39 7.36
C LEU A 130 4.16 -6.30 8.32
N CYS A 131 4.38 -7.32 9.15
CA CYS A 131 5.50 -7.35 10.09
C CYS A 131 6.86 -7.23 9.38
N VAL A 132 7.06 -7.99 8.29
CA VAL A 132 8.30 -7.95 7.50
C VAL A 132 8.49 -6.59 6.85
N THR A 133 7.45 -6.04 6.20
CA THR A 133 7.52 -4.72 5.53
C THR A 133 7.80 -3.61 6.54
N TRP A 134 7.25 -3.73 7.75
CA TRP A 134 7.49 -2.77 8.82
C TRP A 134 8.90 -2.80 9.37
N ALA A 135 9.41 -4.00 9.70
CA ALA A 135 10.77 -4.18 10.17
C ALA A 135 11.76 -3.64 9.12
N ALA A 136 11.55 -4.00 7.85
CA ALA A 136 12.33 -3.46 6.74
C ALA A 136 12.26 -1.94 6.67
N SER A 137 11.06 -1.35 6.83
CA SER A 137 10.88 0.10 6.78
C SER A 137 11.58 0.83 7.93
N ILE A 138 11.59 0.28 9.14
CA ILE A 138 12.35 0.85 10.28
C ILE A 138 13.85 0.76 10.01
N VAL A 139 14.34 -0.41 9.61
CA VAL A 139 15.77 -0.62 9.30
C VAL A 139 16.24 0.34 8.21
N LEU A 140 15.48 0.44 7.11
CA LEU A 140 15.81 1.35 6.01
C LEU A 140 15.81 2.81 6.49
N THR A 141 14.80 3.24 7.25
CA THR A 141 14.78 4.61 7.79
C THR A 141 15.97 4.91 8.69
N LEU A 142 16.36 4.00 9.58
CA LEU A 142 17.53 4.21 10.42
C LEU A 142 18.82 4.22 9.58
N ALA A 143 18.96 3.26 8.65
CA ALA A 143 20.13 3.13 7.79
C ALA A 143 20.37 4.37 6.91
N PHE A 144 19.32 5.03 6.42
CA PHE A 144 19.48 6.24 5.59
C PHE A 144 19.61 7.53 6.40
N ARG A 145 18.91 7.61 7.53
CA ARG A 145 18.78 8.87 8.24
C ARG A 145 19.87 9.11 9.28
N ILE A 146 20.42 8.06 9.90
CA ILE A 146 21.53 8.19 10.86
C ILE A 146 22.78 8.75 10.18
N PRO A 147 23.24 8.21 9.02
CA PRO A 147 24.43 8.77 8.36
C PRO A 147 24.24 10.21 7.91
N ARG A 148 23.02 10.57 7.44
CA ARG A 148 22.68 11.96 7.08
C ARG A 148 22.75 12.91 8.26
N MET A 149 22.37 12.48 9.48
CA MET A 149 22.50 13.31 10.69
C MET A 149 23.94 13.58 11.10
N GLN A 150 24.83 12.61 10.90
CA GLN A 150 26.22 12.70 11.36
C GLN A 150 27.07 13.66 10.52
N GLY A 151 26.49 14.33 9.51
CA GLY A 151 27.21 15.30 8.69
C GLY A 151 28.29 14.68 7.80
N TYR A 152 28.38 13.34 7.78
CA TYR A 152 29.07 12.66 6.69
C TYR A 152 28.29 13.02 5.44
N GLY A 153 28.85 13.91 4.61
CA GLY A 153 28.45 13.98 3.22
C GLY A 153 28.51 12.55 2.72
N MET A 154 27.36 11.96 2.39
CA MET A 154 27.30 10.53 2.05
C MET A 154 28.15 10.23 0.80
N ASP A 155 28.60 11.26 0.10
CA ASP A 155 29.69 11.27 -0.87
C ASP A 155 30.98 10.58 -0.36
N TYR A 156 31.21 10.50 0.96
CA TYR A 156 32.32 9.76 1.59
C TYR A 156 32.07 8.25 1.71
N PHE A 157 30.82 7.78 1.65
CA PHE A 157 30.44 6.36 1.81
C PHE A 157 29.83 5.72 0.56
N LEU A 158 29.15 6.50 -0.28
CA LEU A 158 28.44 6.05 -1.48
C LEU A 158 28.53 7.14 -2.56
N ASP A 159 28.88 6.73 -3.79
CA ASP A 159 28.81 7.60 -4.97
C ASP A 159 27.46 8.33 -5.03
N GLY A 160 27.44 9.59 -5.49
CA GLY A 160 26.22 10.41 -5.54
C GLY A 160 25.06 9.78 -6.34
N TRP A 161 25.35 8.89 -7.29
CA TRP A 161 24.36 8.06 -7.99
C TRP A 161 23.76 6.97 -7.09
N THR A 162 24.63 6.29 -6.34
CA THR A 162 24.24 5.25 -5.40
C THR A 162 23.34 5.83 -4.31
N TYR A 163 23.64 7.03 -3.80
CA TYR A 163 22.77 7.76 -2.88
C TYR A 163 21.36 7.99 -3.45
N ARG A 164 21.24 8.46 -4.70
CA ARG A 164 19.94 8.70 -5.34
C ARG A 164 19.12 7.43 -5.49
N ILE A 165 19.76 6.32 -5.90
CA ILE A 165 19.10 5.01 -6.01
C ILE A 165 18.56 4.58 -4.65
N PHE A 166 19.35 4.73 -3.61
CA PHE A 166 18.97 4.37 -2.25
C PHE A 166 17.84 5.24 -1.69
N LEU A 167 17.85 6.55 -1.95
CA LEU A 167 16.75 7.45 -1.60
C LEU A 167 15.44 7.00 -2.27
N VAL A 168 15.50 6.73 -3.58
CA VAL A 168 14.35 6.23 -4.33
C VAL A 168 13.84 4.91 -3.76
N LEU A 169 14.75 3.99 -3.40
CA LEU A 169 14.40 2.71 -2.79
C LEU A 169 13.72 2.90 -1.41
N HIS A 170 14.20 3.83 -0.58
CA HIS A 170 13.59 4.18 0.70
C HIS A 170 12.18 4.73 0.54
N THR A 171 11.97 5.60 -0.44
CA THR A 171 10.66 6.18 -0.73
C THR A 171 9.70 5.10 -1.23
N PHE A 172 10.13 4.21 -2.13
CA PHE A 172 9.32 3.06 -2.55
C PHE A 172 9.01 2.11 -1.40
N ALA A 173 9.96 1.85 -0.50
CA ALA A 173 9.73 1.03 0.68
C ALA A 173 8.71 1.66 1.64
N SER A 174 8.74 3.00 1.79
CA SER A 174 7.78 3.74 2.60
C SER A 174 6.37 3.69 1.99
N VAL A 175 6.25 3.90 0.68
CA VAL A 175 4.98 3.74 -0.05
C VAL A 175 4.47 2.30 0.06
N GLY A 176 5.36 1.31 -0.08
CA GLY A 176 5.06 -0.11 0.09
C GLY A 176 4.48 -0.40 1.47
N LEU A 177 5.08 0.15 2.53
CA LEU A 177 4.54 0.06 3.89
C LEU A 177 3.11 0.62 3.97
N TYR A 178 2.86 1.80 3.40
CA TYR A 178 1.52 2.42 3.44
C TYR A 178 0.47 1.55 2.76
N VAL A 179 0.79 1.01 1.58
CA VAL A 179 -0.09 0.11 0.84
C VAL A 179 -0.36 -1.17 1.64
N VAL A 180 0.68 -1.79 2.21
CA VAL A 180 0.53 -3.01 3.01
C VAL A 180 -0.26 -2.74 4.30
N CYS A 181 -0.07 -1.60 4.96
CA CYS A 181 -0.87 -1.17 6.10
C CYS A 181 -2.35 -1.03 5.73
N LEU A 182 -2.66 -0.28 4.67
CA LEU A 182 -4.04 -0.09 4.21
C LEU A 182 -4.68 -1.41 3.80
N TRP A 183 -3.95 -2.26 3.07
CA TRP A 183 -4.45 -3.57 2.66
C TRP A 183 -4.71 -4.48 3.86
N SER A 184 -3.83 -4.48 4.85
CA SER A 184 -4.01 -5.23 6.09
C SER A 184 -5.23 -4.74 6.88
N CYS A 185 -5.44 -3.43 6.93
CA CYS A 185 -6.60 -2.82 7.57
C CYS A 185 -7.91 -3.19 6.84
N MET A 186 -7.93 -3.15 5.51
CA MET A 186 -9.07 -3.59 4.70
C MET A 186 -9.34 -5.09 4.83
N ARG A 187 -8.29 -5.90 4.97
CA ARG A 187 -8.40 -7.34 5.23
C ARG A 187 -9.01 -7.57 6.62
N LEU A 188 -8.56 -6.82 7.62
CA LEU A 188 -9.06 -6.90 8.99
C LEU A 188 -10.54 -6.49 9.10
N ALA A 189 -10.99 -5.55 8.29
CA ALA A 189 -12.39 -5.13 8.22
C ALA A 189 -13.36 -6.23 7.74
N ARG A 190 -12.86 -7.40 7.30
CA ARG A 190 -13.71 -8.51 6.88
C ARG A 190 -14.42 -9.15 8.08
N PRO A 191 -15.73 -9.46 7.98
CA PRO A 191 -16.52 -10.01 9.08
C PRO A 191 -16.00 -11.35 9.62
N HIS A 192 -15.25 -12.09 8.79
CA HIS A 192 -14.60 -13.35 9.15
C HIS A 192 -13.68 -13.25 10.38
N TYR A 193 -13.04 -12.09 10.62
CA TYR A 193 -12.18 -11.86 11.79
C TYR A 193 -12.93 -11.50 13.08
N TYR A 194 -14.25 -11.31 13.02
CA TYR A 194 -15.10 -10.96 14.17
C TYR A 194 -16.12 -12.04 14.52
N LEU A 195 -16.51 -12.88 13.56
CA LEU A 195 -17.56 -13.90 13.72
C LEU A 195 -16.97 -15.33 13.59
N PRO A 196 -16.86 -16.10 14.70
CA PRO A 196 -16.23 -17.43 14.70
C PRO A 196 -16.87 -18.43 13.75
N HIS A 197 -18.20 -18.38 13.57
CA HIS A 197 -18.93 -19.32 12.72
C HIS A 197 -18.62 -19.13 11.21
N LEU A 198 -18.18 -17.94 10.80
CA LEU A 198 -17.73 -17.67 9.43
C LEU A 198 -16.33 -18.24 9.19
N TRP A 199 -15.54 -18.44 10.24
CA TRP A 199 -14.22 -19.05 10.15
C TRP A 199 -14.29 -20.53 9.79
N ASN A 200 -15.16 -21.28 10.47
CA ASN A 200 -15.36 -22.71 10.24
C ASN A 200 -15.93 -23.05 8.84
N LYS A 201 -16.70 -22.15 8.22
CA LYS A 201 -17.21 -22.34 6.85
C LYS A 201 -16.09 -22.29 5.79
N GLN A 202 -15.04 -21.51 6.00
CA GLN A 202 -13.88 -21.46 5.09
C GLN A 202 -12.99 -22.70 5.23
N GLY A 203 -12.76 -23.18 6.46
CA GLY A 203 -12.04 -24.44 6.70
C GLY A 203 -12.71 -25.65 6.03
N LYS A 204 -14.05 -25.70 6.05
CA LYS A 204 -14.81 -26.79 5.39
C LYS A 204 -14.78 -26.71 3.86
N ARG A 205 -14.75 -25.52 3.25
CA ARG A 205 -14.63 -25.38 1.78
C ARG A 205 -13.23 -25.70 1.26
N GLY A 206 -12.17 -25.45 2.04
CA GLY A 206 -10.81 -25.85 1.69
C GLY A 206 -10.53 -27.37 1.84
N GLY A 207 -11.34 -28.06 2.63
CA GLY A 207 -11.26 -29.52 2.82
C GLY A 207 -12.08 -30.36 1.84
N GLN A 208 -12.91 -29.74 1.00
CA GLN A 208 -13.78 -30.42 0.03
C GLN A 208 -13.20 -30.44 -1.40
N SER A 209 -11.92 -30.11 -1.56
CA SER A 209 -11.16 -30.22 -2.81
C SER A 209 -9.97 -31.17 -2.66
N ARG A 210 -10.21 -32.32 -2.04
CA ARG A 210 -9.33 -33.49 -2.13
C ARG A 210 -10.16 -34.69 -2.53
#